data_AF-A0A1D8UXB0-F1
#
_entry.id   AF-A0A1D8UXB0-F1
#
_cell.length_a   1.000
_cell.length_b   1.000
_cell.length_c   1.000
_cell.angle_alpha   90.00
_cell.angle_beta   90.00
_cell.angle_gamma   90.00
#
_symmetry.space_group_name_H-M   'P 1'
#
loop_
_entity.id
_entity.type
_entity.pdbx_description
1 polymer ?
#
loop_
_entity_poly.entity_id
_entity_poly.type
_entity_poly.pdbx_seq_one_letter_code
_entity_poly.pdbx_strand_id
1 'polypeptide(L)'
;MLGVQGAQYRPVDALASMENTYATPLLAFDVEARFGFAKPLGWGVPTEYVLMDTSDVSVGDILVCGDSRYFIACAEAMRPPLCVVCNHVVSVWGVTGTSTQIVADCPAAILLKSRGESANSGMPGSTKPGQFTMYLPSLPRVALLPYMSVMTDLGVSYTINSVEASRFGFRCAISMQQV
;
A
#
# COMPACT_ATOMS: atom_id res chain seq x y z
N MET A 1 -14.69 17.13 17.16
CA MET A 1 -14.52 17.31 15.70
C MET A 1 -14.97 16.01 15.05
N LEU A 2 -15.90 16.05 14.08
CA LEU A 2 -16.53 14.85 13.49
C LEU A 2 -15.71 14.20 12.34
N GLY A 3 -14.58 14.81 11.99
CA GLY A 3 -13.66 14.37 10.94
C GLY A 3 -12.83 15.56 10.43
N VAL A 4 -11.84 15.27 9.59
CA VAL A 4 -11.02 16.25 8.86
C VAL A 4 -11.36 16.14 7.38
N GLN A 5 -11.44 17.26 6.67
CA GLN A 5 -11.64 17.23 5.23
C GLN A 5 -10.42 16.62 4.54
N GLY A 6 -10.65 15.56 3.76
CA GLY A 6 -9.64 14.90 2.95
C GLY A 6 -9.97 14.95 1.47
N ALA A 7 -9.18 14.22 0.69
CA ALA A 7 -9.42 13.96 -0.73
C ALA A 7 -9.58 12.46 -0.96
N GLN A 8 -10.53 12.10 -1.81
CA GLN A 8 -10.72 10.76 -2.34
C GLN A 8 -10.32 10.76 -3.80
N TYR A 9 -9.60 9.73 -4.22
CA TYR A 9 -9.24 9.45 -5.61
C TYR A 9 -9.76 8.07 -5.98
N ARG A 10 -10.22 7.92 -7.21
CA ARG A 10 -10.64 6.62 -7.78
C ARG A 10 -9.71 6.28 -8.93
N PRO A 11 -8.69 5.43 -8.71
CA PRO A 11 -7.75 5.06 -9.75
C PRO A 11 -8.46 4.38 -10.93
N VAL A 12 -8.47 5.04 -12.10
CA VAL A 12 -8.91 4.46 -13.38
C VAL A 12 -7.74 4.10 -14.29
N ASP A 13 -6.57 4.67 -13.99
CA ASP A 13 -5.28 4.41 -14.62
C ASP A 13 -4.20 4.26 -13.54
N ALA A 14 -3.44 3.17 -13.60
CA ALA A 14 -2.38 2.86 -12.67
C ALA A 14 -1.14 3.76 -12.82
N LEU A 15 -1.00 4.45 -13.95
CA LEU A 15 0.03 5.44 -14.18
C LEU A 15 -0.36 6.85 -13.70
N ALA A 16 -1.59 7.02 -13.23
CA ALA A 16 -2.15 8.30 -12.82
C ALA A 16 -3.09 8.15 -11.61
N SER A 17 -2.71 7.30 -10.66
CA SER A 17 -3.59 6.82 -9.56
C SER A 17 -4.16 7.94 -8.68
N MET A 18 -3.51 9.12 -8.66
CA MET A 18 -3.92 10.29 -7.87
C MET A 18 -3.96 11.58 -8.70
N GLU A 19 -4.15 11.50 -10.02
CA GLU A 19 -4.13 12.70 -10.88
C GLU A 19 -5.38 13.57 -10.69
N ASN A 20 -6.56 12.95 -10.57
CA ASN A 20 -7.84 13.66 -10.50
C ASN A 20 -8.55 13.36 -9.17
N THR A 21 -8.77 14.40 -8.36
CA THR A 21 -9.58 14.28 -7.15
C THR A 21 -11.02 13.91 -7.51
N TYR A 22 -11.50 12.82 -6.94
CA TYR A 22 -12.85 12.30 -7.14
C TYR A 22 -13.87 13.00 -6.23
N ALA A 23 -13.55 13.13 -4.95
CA ALA A 23 -14.40 13.80 -3.95
C ALA A 23 -13.56 14.37 -2.79
N THR A 24 -14.19 15.19 -1.93
CA THR A 24 -13.54 15.75 -0.73
C THR A 24 -14.34 15.44 0.55
N PRO A 25 -14.37 14.19 1.01
CA PRO A 25 -15.16 13.78 2.17
C PRO A 25 -14.56 14.26 3.51
N LEU A 26 -15.37 14.24 4.56
CA LEU A 26 -14.88 14.26 5.94
C LEU A 26 -14.43 12.84 6.33
N LEU A 27 -13.23 12.73 6.87
CA LEU A 27 -12.59 11.47 7.21
C LEU A 27 -12.21 11.46 8.70
N ALA A 28 -12.45 10.34 9.37
CA ALA A 28 -11.89 10.04 10.69
C ALA A 28 -11.40 8.59 10.72
N PHE A 29 -10.17 8.36 11.16
CA PHE A 29 -9.55 7.04 11.17
C PHE A 29 -9.38 6.52 12.60
N ASP A 30 -9.56 5.22 12.78
CA ASP A 30 -9.28 4.52 14.04
C ASP A 30 -8.82 3.09 13.75
N VAL A 31 -7.93 2.56 14.56
CA VAL A 31 -7.52 1.16 14.54
C VAL A 31 -8.66 0.20 14.92
N GLU A 32 -9.70 0.69 15.58
CA GLU A 32 -10.87 -0.09 15.99
C GLU A 32 -12.16 0.42 15.34
N ALA A 33 -12.97 -0.49 14.78
CA ALA A 33 -14.23 -0.17 14.11
C ALA A 33 -15.31 0.48 15.02
N ARG A 34 -15.07 0.55 16.34
CA ARG A 34 -15.93 1.26 17.30
C ARG A 34 -15.69 2.77 17.33
N PHE A 35 -14.61 3.27 16.70
CA PHE A 35 -14.24 4.68 16.67
C PHE A 35 -14.15 5.32 18.07
N GLY A 36 -13.39 4.66 18.94
CA GLY A 36 -13.15 5.13 20.31
C GLY A 36 -11.96 6.10 20.43
N PHE A 37 -11.11 6.18 19.40
CA PHE A 37 -9.92 7.02 19.29
C PHE A 37 -8.96 6.88 20.48
N ALA A 38 -8.91 5.69 21.06
CA ALA A 38 -8.25 5.45 22.34
C ALA A 38 -6.73 5.27 22.20
N LYS A 39 -6.23 4.92 21.01
CA LYS A 39 -4.81 4.63 20.78
C LYS A 39 -4.43 4.89 19.32
N PRO A 40 -3.15 5.22 19.05
CA PRO A 40 -2.64 5.35 17.70
C PRO A 40 -2.35 3.98 17.06
N LEU A 41 -2.04 4.00 15.76
CA LEU A 41 -1.55 2.84 15.01
C LEU A 41 -0.26 2.27 15.61
N GLY A 42 -0.19 0.94 15.69
CA GLY A 42 1.00 0.22 16.13
C GLY A 42 1.89 -0.24 14.96
N TRP A 43 3.11 -0.67 15.28
CA TRP A 43 4.04 -1.21 14.28
C TRP A 43 3.53 -2.53 13.69
N GLY A 44 3.78 -2.74 12.40
CA GLY A 44 3.52 -4.00 11.70
C GLY A 44 2.07 -4.28 11.32
N VAL A 45 1.13 -3.40 11.71
CA VAL A 45 -0.29 -3.50 11.37
C VAL A 45 -0.67 -2.22 10.61
N PRO A 46 -0.66 -2.23 9.26
CA PRO A 46 -0.85 -1.01 8.48
C PRO A 46 -2.33 -0.81 8.15
N THR A 47 -3.25 -1.04 9.10
CA THR A 47 -4.69 -1.02 8.82
C THR A 47 -5.46 -0.20 9.83
N GLU A 48 -6.38 0.62 9.34
CA GLU A 48 -7.31 1.42 10.11
C GLU A 48 -8.71 1.33 9.48
N TYR A 49 -9.75 1.51 10.29
CA TYR A 49 -11.09 1.75 9.79
C TYR A 49 -11.27 3.25 9.55
N VAL A 50 -12.06 3.60 8.54
CA VAL A 50 -12.44 4.99 8.27
C VAL A 50 -13.92 5.20 8.52
N LEU A 51 -14.25 6.27 9.23
CA LEU A 51 -15.60 6.81 9.33
C LEU A 51 -15.73 7.93 8.30
N MET A 52 -16.63 7.72 7.34
CA MET A 52 -16.95 8.65 6.26
C MET A 52 -18.34 8.32 5.69
N ASP A 53 -18.85 9.16 4.80
CA ASP A 53 -20.00 8.78 3.95
C ASP A 53 -19.56 7.65 3.00
N THR A 54 -20.26 6.52 3.05
CA THR A 54 -19.93 5.32 2.28
C THR A 54 -20.82 5.13 1.03
N SER A 55 -21.65 6.12 0.70
CA SER A 55 -22.55 6.06 -0.47
C SER A 55 -21.80 5.90 -1.80
N ASP A 56 -20.57 6.38 -1.90
CA ASP A 56 -19.74 6.30 -3.09
C ASP A 56 -18.27 5.97 -2.76
N VAL A 57 -18.07 4.81 -2.15
CA VAL A 57 -16.75 4.27 -1.80
C VAL A 57 -16.53 2.91 -2.47
N SER A 58 -15.39 2.76 -3.12
CA SER A 58 -14.98 1.51 -3.78
C SER A 58 -13.66 0.99 -3.24
N VAL A 59 -13.48 -0.32 -3.26
CA VAL A 59 -12.15 -0.93 -3.03
C VAL A 59 -11.16 -0.38 -4.04
N GLY A 60 -9.97 -0.03 -3.57
CA GLY A 60 -8.91 0.58 -4.39
C GLY A 60 -8.98 2.11 -4.43
N ASP A 61 -10.07 2.73 -3.97
CA ASP A 61 -10.10 4.18 -3.77
C ASP A 61 -8.96 4.58 -2.82
N ILE A 62 -8.30 5.70 -3.13
CA ILE A 62 -7.20 6.25 -2.35
C ILE A 62 -7.75 7.44 -1.56
N LEU A 63 -7.44 7.49 -0.27
CA LEU A 63 -7.77 8.62 0.59
C LEU A 63 -6.51 9.36 1.00
N VAL A 64 -6.58 10.69 1.01
CA VAL A 64 -5.51 11.57 1.50
C VAL A 64 -6.09 12.49 2.56
N CYS A 65 -5.42 12.56 3.70
CA CYS A 65 -5.80 13.44 4.80
C CYS A 65 -4.52 14.03 5.40
N GLY A 66 -4.26 15.32 5.12
CA GLY A 66 -2.96 15.92 5.41
C GLY A 66 -1.84 15.17 4.68
N ASP A 67 -0.79 14.79 5.41
CA ASP A 67 0.34 14.04 4.85
C ASP A 67 0.10 12.53 4.79
N SER A 68 -1.00 12.04 5.39
CA SER A 68 -1.32 10.62 5.45
C SER A 68 -2.07 10.18 4.19
N ARG A 69 -1.68 9.01 3.68
CA ARG A 69 -2.26 8.38 2.50
C ARG A 69 -2.77 6.98 2.86
N TYR A 70 -3.90 6.62 2.30
CA TYR A 70 -4.56 5.35 2.55
C TYR A 70 -5.13 4.80 1.25
N PHE A 71 -5.34 3.49 1.18
CA PHE A 71 -6.27 2.93 0.20
C PHE A 71 -7.34 2.07 0.86
N ILE A 72 -8.55 2.07 0.30
CA ILE A 72 -9.65 1.23 0.74
C ILE A 72 -9.36 -0.22 0.34
N ALA A 73 -9.02 -1.05 1.33
CA ALA A 73 -8.85 -2.48 1.12
C ALA A 73 -10.20 -3.20 1.12
N CYS A 74 -11.16 -2.77 1.93
CA CYS A 74 -12.49 -3.39 1.99
C CYS A 74 -13.58 -2.33 2.17
N ALA A 75 -14.62 -2.41 1.36
CA ALA A 75 -15.85 -1.62 1.52
C ALA A 75 -17.04 -2.57 1.48
N GLU A 76 -17.80 -2.61 2.58
CA GLU A 76 -19.00 -3.44 2.70
C GLU A 76 -20.18 -2.55 3.10
N ALA A 77 -21.37 -2.86 2.57
CA ALA A 77 -22.57 -2.11 2.89
C ALA A 77 -22.81 -2.08 4.41
N MET A 78 -23.13 -0.90 4.94
CA MET A 78 -23.43 -0.66 6.36
C MET A 78 -22.28 -1.00 7.33
N ARG A 79 -21.03 -1.11 6.85
CA ARG A 79 -19.85 -1.30 7.69
C ARG A 79 -18.83 -0.20 7.40
N PRO A 80 -18.06 0.22 8.41
CA PRO A 80 -16.94 1.13 8.18
C PRO A 80 -15.92 0.49 7.21
N PRO A 81 -15.46 1.20 6.17
CA PRO A 81 -14.43 0.67 5.29
C PRO A 81 -13.12 0.40 6.04
N LEU A 82 -12.41 -0.64 5.61
CA LEU A 82 -11.07 -0.96 6.07
C LEU A 82 -10.05 -0.37 5.09
N CYS A 83 -9.13 0.41 5.64
CA CYS A 83 -8.07 1.09 4.92
C CYS A 83 -6.72 0.45 5.22
N VAL A 84 -5.80 0.52 4.26
CA VAL A 84 -4.38 0.30 4.48
C VAL A 84 -3.66 1.64 4.53
N VAL A 85 -2.90 1.88 5.60
CA VAL A 85 -2.12 3.10 5.82
C VAL A 85 -0.81 3.00 5.03
N CYS A 86 -0.57 3.95 4.13
CA CYS A 86 0.56 3.94 3.21
C CYS A 86 1.73 4.77 3.77
N ASN A 87 2.93 4.21 3.73
CA ASN A 87 4.17 4.85 4.18
C ASN A 87 5.12 5.22 3.04
N HIS A 88 4.80 4.81 1.82
CA HIS A 88 5.55 5.16 0.62
C HIS A 88 4.61 5.50 -0.53
N VAL A 89 5.16 6.23 -1.49
CA VAL A 89 4.65 6.26 -2.86
C VAL A 89 5.60 5.42 -3.70
N VAL A 90 5.05 4.53 -4.51
CA VAL A 90 5.83 3.56 -5.28
C VAL A 90 5.49 3.62 -6.74
N SER A 91 6.51 3.30 -7.52
CA SER A 91 6.38 2.96 -8.93
C SER A 91 6.80 1.51 -9.14
N VAL A 92 6.15 0.85 -10.10
CA VAL A 92 6.44 -0.55 -10.44
C VAL A 92 6.76 -0.64 -11.93
N TRP A 93 7.87 -1.29 -12.24
CA TRP A 93 8.29 -1.60 -13.60
C TRP A 93 8.14 -3.08 -13.88
N GLY A 94 8.05 -3.40 -15.16
CA GLY A 94 8.05 -4.77 -15.65
C GLY A 94 9.25 -5.59 -15.17
N VAL A 95 9.28 -6.85 -15.58
CA VAL A 95 10.37 -7.76 -15.22
C VAL A 95 11.73 -7.13 -15.53
N THR A 96 12.70 -7.30 -14.63
CA THR A 96 14.04 -6.70 -14.74
C THR A 96 14.61 -6.83 -16.15
N GLY A 97 14.95 -5.70 -16.77
CA GLY A 97 15.37 -5.60 -18.18
C GLY A 97 14.31 -5.04 -19.12
N THR A 98 13.05 -4.92 -18.67
CA THR A 98 11.98 -4.21 -19.38
C THR A 98 11.80 -2.83 -18.77
N SER A 99 11.87 -1.77 -19.57
CA SER A 99 11.74 -0.38 -19.09
C SER A 99 10.30 0.12 -18.98
N THR A 100 9.31 -0.74 -19.15
CA THR A 100 7.89 -0.36 -19.08
C THR A 100 7.45 -0.18 -17.64
N GLN A 101 7.08 1.03 -17.28
CA GLN A 101 6.39 1.34 -16.03
C GLN A 101 4.94 0.87 -16.13
N ILE A 102 4.45 0.19 -15.10
CA ILE A 102 3.10 -0.40 -15.05
C ILE A 102 2.27 0.28 -13.97
N VAL A 103 2.92 0.76 -12.91
CA VAL A 103 2.31 1.57 -11.85
C VAL A 103 3.21 2.78 -11.64
N ALA A 104 2.61 3.97 -11.57
CA ALA A 104 3.31 5.20 -11.26
C ALA A 104 2.70 5.89 -10.04
N ASP A 105 3.57 6.39 -9.18
CA ASP A 105 3.24 7.28 -8.07
C ASP A 105 2.04 6.84 -7.22
N CYS A 106 1.97 5.52 -6.95
CA CYS A 106 0.87 4.93 -6.22
C CYS A 106 1.22 4.78 -4.74
N PRO A 107 0.34 5.19 -3.80
CA PRO A 107 0.52 4.91 -2.38
C PRO A 107 0.60 3.42 -2.09
N ALA A 108 1.54 3.02 -1.24
CA ALA A 108 1.71 1.65 -0.78
C ALA A 108 2.16 1.61 0.69
N ALA A 109 1.90 0.48 1.33
CA ALA A 109 2.46 0.15 2.64
C ALA A 109 3.57 -0.88 2.48
N ILE A 110 4.81 -0.56 2.86
CA ILE A 110 5.94 -1.49 2.89
C ILE A 110 6.35 -1.74 4.34
N LEU A 111 6.27 -3.00 4.77
CA LEU A 111 6.56 -3.42 6.14
C LEU A 111 7.68 -4.44 6.18
N LEU A 112 8.60 -4.29 7.13
CA LEU A 112 9.62 -5.29 7.41
C LEU A 112 8.97 -6.57 7.97
N LYS A 113 9.28 -7.71 7.36
CA LYS A 113 8.85 -9.04 7.83
C LYS A 113 9.97 -9.77 8.56
N SER A 114 11.19 -9.72 8.04
CA SER A 114 12.38 -10.25 8.72
C SER A 114 13.62 -9.47 8.32
N ARG A 115 14.55 -9.27 9.28
CA ARG A 115 15.78 -8.49 9.07
C ARG A 115 16.83 -9.16 8.18
N GLY A 116 16.56 -10.38 7.70
CA GLY A 116 17.61 -11.22 7.13
C GLY A 116 18.49 -11.76 8.25
N GLU A 117 18.44 -13.07 8.48
CA GLU A 117 19.32 -13.69 9.47
C GLU A 117 20.71 -13.89 8.85
N SER A 118 21.75 -13.65 9.65
CA SER A 118 23.03 -14.32 9.45
C SER A 118 22.81 -15.81 9.77
N ALA A 119 22.27 -16.56 8.82
CA ALA A 119 22.35 -18.00 8.93
C ALA A 119 23.84 -18.36 8.95
N ASN A 120 24.24 -19.29 9.82
CA ASN A 120 25.47 -20.08 9.67
C ASN A 120 25.42 -20.92 8.37
N SER A 121 25.19 -20.24 7.24
CA SER A 121 25.60 -20.65 5.92
C SER A 121 27.11 -20.80 6.02
N GLY A 122 27.65 -22.00 5.85
CA GLY A 122 29.10 -22.27 5.88
C GLY A 122 29.94 -21.49 4.85
N MET A 123 29.40 -20.44 4.25
CA MET A 123 30.13 -19.42 3.50
C MET A 123 30.26 -18.13 4.34
N PRO A 124 31.49 -17.75 4.74
CA PRO A 124 31.76 -16.45 5.33
C PRO A 124 31.23 -15.31 4.44
N GLY A 125 30.35 -14.45 4.98
CA GLY A 125 29.94 -13.19 4.35
C GLY A 125 28.54 -13.11 3.73
N SER A 126 27.78 -14.20 3.63
CA SER A 126 26.44 -14.16 3.02
C SER A 126 25.34 -13.76 4.02
N THR A 127 24.93 -12.49 4.05
CA THR A 127 23.70 -12.05 4.73
C THR A 127 22.50 -12.22 3.80
N LYS A 128 21.44 -12.93 4.24
CA LYS A 128 20.20 -12.95 3.47
C LYS A 128 19.60 -11.54 3.45
N PRO A 129 19.16 -11.01 2.29
CA PRO A 129 18.51 -9.72 2.25
C PRO A 129 17.23 -9.73 3.10
N GLY A 130 16.95 -8.59 3.74
CA GLY A 130 15.73 -8.40 4.51
C GLY A 130 14.48 -8.66 3.66
N GLN A 131 13.49 -9.31 4.25
CA GLN A 131 12.21 -9.59 3.61
C GLN A 131 11.17 -8.57 4.05
N PHE A 132 10.44 -8.04 3.08
CA PHE A 132 9.40 -7.04 3.30
C PHE A 132 8.08 -7.51 2.69
N THR A 133 6.98 -6.99 3.23
CA THR A 133 5.64 -7.14 2.65
C THR A 133 5.21 -5.79 2.11
N MET A 134 4.80 -5.74 0.84
CA MET A 134 4.16 -4.58 0.25
C MET A 134 2.67 -4.82 0.10
N TYR A 135 1.88 -3.82 0.48
CA TYR A 135 0.46 -3.73 0.18
C TYR A 135 0.25 -2.60 -0.84
N LEU A 136 -0.43 -2.89 -1.94
CA LEU A 136 -0.75 -1.94 -3.01
C LEU A 136 -2.27 -1.99 -3.28
N PRO A 137 -2.95 -0.87 -3.57
CA PRO A 137 -4.36 -0.88 -3.93
C PRO A 137 -4.66 -1.81 -5.09
N SER A 138 -5.90 -2.28 -5.15
CA SER A 138 -6.44 -2.90 -6.36
C SER A 138 -6.52 -1.84 -7.45
N LEU A 139 -5.70 -1.98 -8.50
CA LEU A 139 -5.64 -1.05 -9.62
C LEU A 139 -6.24 -1.70 -10.87
N PRO A 140 -7.05 -0.97 -11.66
CA PRO A 140 -7.70 -1.54 -12.83
C PRO A 140 -6.66 -1.95 -13.88
N ARG A 141 -6.82 -3.17 -14.43
CA ARG A 141 -5.98 -3.73 -15.50
C ARG A 141 -4.49 -3.89 -15.14
N VAL A 142 -4.14 -3.88 -13.86
CA VAL A 142 -2.77 -4.15 -13.39
C VAL A 142 -2.62 -5.63 -13.02
N ALA A 143 -1.53 -6.24 -13.48
CA ALA A 143 -1.07 -7.53 -13.01
C ALA A 143 0.35 -7.39 -12.49
N LEU A 144 0.55 -7.63 -11.20
CA LEU A 144 1.88 -7.72 -10.61
C LEU A 144 2.39 -9.15 -10.70
N LEU A 145 3.65 -9.31 -11.09
CA LEU A 145 4.30 -10.60 -11.25
C LEU A 145 5.64 -10.62 -10.49
N PRO A 146 6.13 -11.80 -10.10
CA PRO A 146 7.49 -11.95 -9.62
C PRO A 146 8.52 -11.37 -10.60
N TYR A 147 9.66 -10.93 -10.06
CA TYR A 147 10.77 -10.29 -10.77
C TYR A 147 10.51 -8.90 -11.34
N MET A 148 9.32 -8.32 -11.11
CA MET A 148 9.09 -6.89 -11.30
C MET A 148 9.87 -6.08 -10.26
N SER A 149 10.23 -4.86 -10.63
CA SER A 149 10.96 -3.93 -9.75
C SER A 149 10.01 -2.90 -9.16
N VAL A 150 10.17 -2.61 -7.88
CA VAL A 150 9.45 -1.57 -7.14
C VAL A 150 10.46 -0.53 -6.69
N MET A 151 10.20 0.74 -6.92
CA MET A 151 11.01 1.85 -6.41
C MET A 151 10.11 2.74 -5.56
N THR A 152 10.60 3.09 -4.38
CA THR A 152 9.92 4.03 -3.50
C THR A 152 10.29 5.48 -3.84
N ASP A 153 9.50 6.40 -3.35
CA ASP A 153 9.75 7.84 -3.32
C ASP A 153 11.08 8.24 -2.66
N LEU A 154 11.68 7.36 -1.86
CA LEU A 154 12.99 7.56 -1.25
C LEU A 154 14.15 6.97 -2.09
N GLY A 155 13.86 6.46 -3.29
CA GLY A 155 14.87 5.87 -4.18
C GLY A 155 15.32 4.46 -3.76
N VAL A 156 14.57 3.78 -2.88
CA VAL A 156 14.87 2.40 -2.48
C VAL A 156 14.22 1.42 -3.46
N SER A 157 15.01 0.52 -4.02
CA SER A 157 14.54 -0.48 -4.99
C SER A 157 14.39 -1.86 -4.37
N TYR A 158 13.30 -2.53 -4.74
CA TYR A 158 12.95 -3.88 -4.34
C TYR A 158 12.61 -4.73 -5.55
N THR A 159 12.79 -6.04 -5.40
CA THR A 159 12.28 -7.04 -6.36
C THR A 159 11.06 -7.74 -5.77
N ILE A 160 10.01 -7.93 -6.57
CA ILE A 160 8.85 -8.71 -6.20
C ILE A 160 9.20 -10.20 -6.23
N ASN A 161 9.04 -10.89 -5.10
CA ASN A 161 9.33 -12.32 -4.95
C ASN A 161 8.08 -13.17 -5.13
N SER A 162 6.94 -12.70 -4.64
CA SER A 162 5.64 -13.34 -4.82
C SER A 162 4.52 -12.29 -4.74
N VAL A 163 3.38 -12.62 -5.36
CA VAL A 163 2.20 -11.76 -5.43
C VAL A 163 0.98 -12.55 -5.02
N GLU A 164 0.20 -11.99 -4.11
CA GLU A 164 -1.18 -12.39 -3.83
C GLU A 164 -2.08 -11.24 -4.27
N ALA A 165 -2.81 -11.46 -5.36
CA ALA A 165 -3.88 -10.57 -5.80
C ALA A 165 -5.20 -11.06 -5.21
N SER A 166 -5.92 -10.18 -4.54
CA SER A 166 -7.21 -10.50 -3.93
C SER A 166 -8.19 -9.35 -4.09
N ARG A 167 -9.41 -9.52 -3.59
CA ARG A 167 -10.38 -8.43 -3.49
C ARG A 167 -9.91 -7.27 -2.60
N PHE A 168 -8.83 -7.41 -1.84
CA PHE A 168 -8.30 -6.37 -0.96
C PHE A 168 -7.18 -5.54 -1.61
N GLY A 169 -6.81 -5.84 -2.86
CA GLY A 169 -5.62 -5.33 -3.54
C GLY A 169 -4.51 -6.38 -3.63
N PHE A 170 -3.28 -5.92 -3.76
CA PHE A 170 -2.10 -6.78 -3.89
C PHE A 170 -1.33 -6.84 -2.57
N ARG A 171 -0.97 -8.05 -2.16
CA ARG A 171 0.02 -8.31 -1.12
C ARG A 171 1.22 -8.99 -1.74
N CYS A 172 2.37 -8.33 -1.73
CA CYS A 172 3.60 -8.83 -2.34
C CYS A 172 4.66 -9.10 -1.29
N ALA A 173 5.36 -10.23 -1.39
CA ALA A 173 6.64 -10.38 -0.71
C ALA A 173 7.71 -9.74 -1.59
N ILE A 174 8.54 -8.86 -1.01
CA ILE A 174 9.60 -8.16 -1.74
C ILE A 174 10.92 -8.25 -0.97
N SER A 175 12.04 -8.17 -1.68
CA SER A 175 13.37 -8.07 -1.09
C SER A 175 14.14 -6.91 -1.69
N MET A 176 14.93 -6.23 -0.87
CA MET A 176 15.75 -5.10 -1.29
C MET A 176 16.78 -5.56 -2.33
N GLN A 177 16.94 -4.78 -3.40
CA GLN A 177 18.01 -5.00 -4.37
C GLN A 177 19.34 -4.59 -3.72
N GLN A 178 20.30 -5.51 -3.65
CA GLN A 178 21.66 -5.18 -3.22
C GLN A 178 22.41 -4.57 -4.40
N VAL A 179 23.04 -3.42 -4.16
CA VAL A 179 23.97 -2.77 -5.09
C VAL A 179 25.36 -3.38 -4.90
#